data_AF-A0A3P7I1L9-F1
#
_entry.id   AF-A0A3P7I1L9-F1
#
_cell.length_a   1.000
_cell.length_b   1.000
_cell.length_c   1.000
_cell.angle_alpha   90.00
_cell.angle_beta   90.00
_cell.angle_gamma   90.00
#
_symmetry.space_group_name_H-M   'P 1'
#
loop_
_entity.id
_entity.type
_entity.pdbx_description
1 polymer ?
#
loop_
_entity_poly.entity_id
_entity_poly.type
_entity_poly.pdbx_seq_one_letter_code
_entity_poly.pdbx_strand_id
1 'polypeptide(L)'
;MPLVLDISTRIEFSTSERLIYKTFSPLTRQIFPAADDELLTYLQEENQLIEPDWYCPIIPMVLVNGAEGVGTGWSTLILNHNIFDVIDNVRRMIDGDEMEKMIPSFSDFSGKIEELAENSYEISGKYKIIPLQRRNAPNLRIEITELPVGEWTNRYKQNTLHALQKIGIISGFKEYHTERNVRFLVELSREFTTRCRRPAGRYSELMKKFKLCTSCVNGLSETFQVLFDPFGRLKNYATIGEIMLEHFHVRQKIYEKRKEHETKMLDAQKRKIENQVWEICEK
;
A
#
# COMPACT_ATOMS: atom_id res chain seq x y z
N MET A 1 17.17 0.40 27.52
CA MET A 1 16.80 -0.07 26.16
C MET A 1 15.78 0.91 25.61
N PRO A 2 16.09 1.69 24.57
CA PRO A 2 15.07 2.50 23.93
C PRO A 2 14.08 1.55 23.23
N LEU A 3 12.79 1.74 23.52
CA LEU A 3 11.71 1.06 22.81
C LEU A 3 11.72 1.58 21.37
N VAL A 4 12.11 0.73 20.43
CA VAL A 4 11.80 0.95 19.01
C VAL A 4 10.29 0.82 18.92
N LEU A 5 9.59 1.95 18.92
CA LEU A 5 8.15 1.97 18.71
C LEU A 5 7.89 1.52 17.28
N ASP A 6 7.20 0.39 17.14
CA ASP A 6 6.70 -0.08 15.86
C ASP A 6 5.55 0.84 15.45
N ILE A 7 5.79 1.72 14.48
CA ILE A 7 4.81 2.73 14.02
C ILE A 7 3.66 2.04 13.25
N SER A 8 3.78 0.73 12.95
CA SER A 8 2.78 -0.07 12.24
C SER A 8 1.68 -0.64 13.14
N THR A 9 1.05 0.19 13.97
CA THR A 9 -0.13 -0.26 14.74
C THR A 9 -1.42 0.03 13.96
N ARG A 10 -2.37 -0.91 13.99
CA ARG A 10 -3.73 -0.70 13.43
C ARG A 10 -4.68 -0.02 14.43
N ILE A 11 -4.12 0.54 15.50
CA ILE A 11 -4.80 1.27 16.55
C ILE A 11 -4.22 2.67 16.54
N GLU A 12 -5.09 3.67 16.44
CA GLU A 12 -4.67 5.06 16.37
C GLU A 12 -4.06 5.48 17.72
N PHE A 13 -2.75 5.69 17.75
CA PHE A 13 -2.01 6.19 18.90
C PHE A 13 -1.13 7.37 18.48
N SER A 14 -1.28 8.50 19.17
CA SER A 14 -0.40 9.66 19.00
C SER A 14 0.75 9.57 20.00
N THR A 15 1.98 9.50 19.50
CA THR A 15 3.21 9.59 20.31
C THR A 15 3.99 10.82 19.85
N SER A 16 4.59 11.55 20.79
CA SER A 16 5.39 12.75 20.48
C SER A 16 6.50 12.41 19.47
N GLU A 17 6.62 13.23 18.42
CA GLU A 17 7.64 13.09 17.35
C GLU A 17 9.06 13.00 17.90
N ARG A 18 9.34 13.64 19.04
CA ARG A 18 10.66 13.66 19.71
C ARG A 18 11.04 12.31 20.34
N LEU A 19 10.08 11.41 20.53
CA LEU A 19 10.28 10.10 21.15
C LEU A 19 10.38 8.97 20.12
N ILE A 20 10.30 9.29 18.84
CA ILE A 20 10.33 8.33 17.75
C ILE A 20 11.69 8.39 17.06
N TYR A 21 12.40 7.26 17.08
CA TYR A 21 13.63 7.09 16.29
C TYR A 21 13.29 6.37 14.99
N LYS A 22 13.68 6.96 13.85
CA LYS A 22 13.50 6.37 12.52
C LYS A 22 14.86 6.12 11.90
N THR A 23 15.02 4.94 11.31
CA THR A 23 16.18 4.60 10.48
C THR A 23 15.69 4.13 9.12
N PHE A 24 16.47 4.36 8.08
CA PHE A 24 16.14 3.81 6.77
C PHE A 24 16.13 2.29 6.81
N SER A 25 15.18 1.70 6.10
CA SER A 25 15.21 0.27 5.84
C SER A 25 16.42 -0.06 4.98
N PRO A 26 17.11 -1.19 5.20
CA PRO A 26 18.16 -1.65 4.28
C PRO A 26 17.66 -1.77 2.82
N LEU A 27 16.36 -1.99 2.64
CA LEU A 27 15.72 -2.05 1.32
C LEU A 27 15.71 -0.70 0.60
N THR A 28 15.79 0.42 1.30
CA THR A 28 15.73 1.76 0.68
C THR A 28 16.83 1.93 -0.37
N ARG A 29 18.08 1.55 -0.06
CA ARG A 29 19.18 1.67 -1.03
C ARG A 29 19.22 0.56 -2.09
N GLN A 30 18.43 -0.50 -1.92
CA GLN A 30 18.19 -1.47 -2.99
C GLN A 30 17.16 -0.94 -3.98
N ILE A 31 16.10 -0.29 -3.49
CA ILE A 31 15.04 0.31 -4.30
C ILE A 31 15.54 1.59 -5.00
N PHE A 32 16.36 2.38 -4.32
CA PHE A 32 16.96 3.63 -4.79
C PHE A 32 18.50 3.48 -4.77
N PRO A 33 19.08 2.91 -5.84
CA PRO A 33 20.52 2.64 -5.89
C PRO A 33 21.32 3.94 -5.81
N ALA A 34 22.33 3.99 -4.94
CA ALA A 34 23.17 5.18 -4.76
C ALA A 34 23.89 5.63 -6.05
N ALA A 35 24.13 4.69 -6.98
CA ALA A 35 24.71 5.01 -8.29
C ALA A 35 23.79 5.90 -9.17
N ASP A 36 22.50 6.00 -8.85
CA ASP A 36 21.59 6.93 -9.53
C ASP A 36 21.64 8.35 -8.96
N ASP A 37 22.12 8.52 -7.73
CA ASP A 37 22.00 9.79 -7.00
C ASP A 37 22.63 10.94 -7.82
N GLU A 38 23.77 10.72 -8.47
CA GLU A 38 24.47 11.73 -9.30
C GLU A 38 23.80 12.02 -10.66
N LEU A 39 22.82 11.19 -11.06
CA LEU A 39 22.12 11.31 -12.35
C LEU A 39 20.83 12.12 -12.25
N LEU A 40 20.39 12.42 -11.02
CA LEU A 40 19.14 13.14 -10.74
C LEU A 40 19.33 14.65 -10.83
N THR A 41 18.24 15.36 -11.11
CA THR A 41 18.20 16.82 -11.11
C THR A 41 17.89 17.31 -9.70
N TYR A 42 18.87 17.92 -9.03
CA TYR A 42 18.70 18.50 -7.69
C TYR A 42 18.16 19.93 -7.75
N LEU A 43 17.21 20.22 -6.87
CA LEU A 43 16.71 21.57 -6.64
C LEU A 43 17.72 22.40 -5.85
N GLN A 44 17.70 23.71 -6.05
CA GLN A 44 18.59 24.66 -5.36
C GLN A 44 17.75 25.71 -4.63
N GLU A 45 17.94 25.79 -3.31
CA GLU A 45 17.29 26.77 -2.44
C GLU A 45 18.36 27.48 -1.62
N GLU A 46 18.36 28.82 -1.59
CA GLU A 46 19.36 29.64 -0.88
C GLU A 46 20.84 29.26 -1.20
N ASN A 47 21.12 28.84 -2.44
CA ASN A 47 22.43 28.33 -2.89
C ASN A 47 22.88 27.00 -2.26
N GLN A 48 21.96 26.26 -1.65
CA GLN A 48 22.17 24.89 -1.20
C GLN A 48 21.41 23.92 -2.11
N LEU A 49 22.06 22.79 -2.44
CA LEU A 49 21.39 21.67 -3.10
C LEU A 49 20.53 20.95 -2.08
N ILE A 50 19.25 20.75 -2.40
CA ILE A 50 18.25 20.11 -1.53
C ILE A 50 17.86 18.74 -2.10
N GLU A 51 16.59 18.34 -2.13
CA GLU A 51 16.13 17.11 -2.79
C GLU A 51 16.13 17.21 -4.32
N PRO A 52 16.17 16.07 -5.03
CA PRO A 52 15.88 16.06 -6.46
C PRO A 52 14.39 16.26 -6.75
N ASP A 53 14.08 16.67 -7.98
CA ASP A 53 12.70 16.77 -8.48
C ASP A 53 11.90 15.48 -8.17
N TRP A 54 12.55 14.34 -8.36
CA TRP A 54 12.05 13.03 -7.97
C TRP A 54 13.20 12.02 -7.93
N TYR A 55 13.08 11.03 -7.06
CA TYR A 55 13.92 9.83 -7.11
C TYR A 55 13.35 8.83 -8.12
N CYS A 56 14.22 8.07 -8.78
CA CYS A 56 13.83 7.02 -9.71
C CYS A 56 14.02 5.63 -9.07
N PRO A 57 13.00 5.02 -8.45
CA PRO A 57 13.14 3.67 -7.91
C PRO A 57 13.29 2.63 -9.03
N ILE A 58 13.87 1.46 -8.72
CA ILE A 58 14.00 0.34 -9.69
C ILE A 58 12.66 -0.29 -10.11
N ILE A 59 11.61 -0.06 -9.31
CA ILE A 59 10.23 -0.49 -9.54
C ILE A 59 9.27 0.66 -9.20
N PRO A 60 8.06 0.72 -9.78
CA PRO A 60 7.12 1.81 -9.53
C PRO A 60 6.54 1.75 -8.11
N MET A 61 7.21 2.42 -7.17
CA MET A 61 6.82 2.44 -5.76
C MET A 61 5.44 3.04 -5.49
N VAL A 62 4.94 3.88 -6.41
CA VAL A 62 3.57 4.42 -6.36
C VAL A 62 2.50 3.32 -6.38
N LEU A 63 2.78 2.18 -7.03
CA LEU A 63 1.87 1.03 -7.07
C LEU A 63 2.05 0.12 -5.87
N VAL A 64 3.27 0.01 -5.34
CA VAL A 64 3.58 -0.83 -4.17
C VAL A 64 2.98 -0.23 -2.90
N ASN A 65 3.22 1.05 -2.66
CA ASN A 65 2.77 1.74 -1.44
C ASN A 65 1.38 2.36 -1.58
N GLY A 66 0.84 2.42 -2.81
CA GLY A 66 -0.33 3.22 -3.12
C GLY A 66 -0.04 4.72 -3.09
N ALA A 67 -1.06 5.51 -3.41
CA ALA A 67 -1.02 6.96 -3.30
C ALA A 67 -2.42 7.48 -3.00
N GLU A 68 -2.52 8.35 -1.99
CA GLU A 68 -3.78 9.02 -1.64
C GLU A 68 -3.51 10.53 -1.51
N GLY A 69 -4.32 11.34 -2.18
CA GLY A 69 -4.16 12.78 -2.14
C GLY A 69 -5.39 13.52 -2.67
N VAL A 70 -5.68 14.68 -2.08
CA VAL A 70 -6.74 15.58 -2.54
C VAL A 70 -6.13 16.95 -2.72
N GLY A 71 -6.29 17.50 -3.93
CA GLY A 71 -5.87 18.84 -4.30
C GLY A 71 -7.05 19.66 -4.83
N THR A 72 -6.77 20.91 -5.19
CA THR A 72 -7.79 21.78 -5.79
C THR A 72 -8.15 21.28 -7.18
N GLY A 73 -9.34 20.69 -7.31
CA GLY A 73 -9.87 20.18 -8.59
C GLY A 73 -9.41 18.78 -8.99
N TRP A 74 -8.55 18.14 -8.19
CA TRP A 74 -8.00 16.82 -8.49
C TRP A 74 -7.92 15.95 -7.25
N SER A 75 -8.05 14.64 -7.43
CA SER A 75 -7.75 13.66 -6.38
C SER A 75 -6.93 12.50 -6.95
N THR A 76 -6.34 11.72 -6.06
CA THR A 76 -5.55 10.54 -6.40
C THR A 76 -5.89 9.47 -5.39
N LEU A 77 -6.28 8.29 -5.88
CA LEU A 77 -6.40 7.08 -5.09
C LEU A 77 -5.84 5.91 -5.91
N ILE A 78 -4.67 5.46 -5.50
CA ILE A 78 -3.98 4.29 -6.06
C ILE A 78 -3.86 3.28 -4.92
N LEU A 79 -4.46 2.11 -5.12
CA LEU A 79 -4.37 1.02 -4.16
C LEU A 79 -3.00 0.34 -4.24
N ASN A 80 -2.59 -0.24 -3.12
CA ASN A 80 -1.38 -1.02 -3.01
C ASN A 80 -1.47 -2.29 -3.87
N HIS A 81 -0.32 -2.71 -4.39
CA HIS A 81 -0.13 -3.95 -5.13
C HIS A 81 0.98 -4.76 -4.49
N ASN A 82 0.97 -6.06 -4.75
CA ASN A 82 2.05 -6.93 -4.31
C ASN A 82 3.34 -6.54 -5.02
N ILE A 83 4.40 -6.37 -4.25
CA ILE A 83 5.73 -6.03 -4.78
C ILE A 83 6.24 -7.08 -5.78
N PHE A 84 5.93 -8.36 -5.57
CA PHE A 84 6.38 -9.44 -6.45
C PHE A 84 5.68 -9.36 -7.82
N ASP A 85 4.37 -9.10 -7.85
CA ASP A 85 3.62 -8.94 -9.09
C ASP A 85 4.13 -7.74 -9.89
N VAL A 86 4.47 -6.64 -9.21
CA VAL A 86 5.08 -5.45 -9.84
C VAL A 86 6.46 -5.80 -10.42
N ILE A 87 7.31 -6.52 -9.68
CA ILE A 87 8.63 -6.95 -10.15
C ILE A 87 8.52 -7.86 -11.36
N ASP A 88 7.61 -8.84 -11.32
CA ASP A 88 7.45 -9.81 -12.40
C ASP A 88 6.92 -9.15 -13.68
N ASN A 89 6.03 -8.16 -13.56
CA ASN A 89 5.63 -7.34 -14.70
C ASN A 89 6.77 -6.48 -15.25
N VAL A 90 7.60 -5.88 -14.39
CA VAL A 90 8.80 -5.17 -14.87
C VAL A 90 9.72 -6.12 -15.64
N ARG A 91 9.93 -7.35 -15.16
CA ARG A 91 10.73 -8.37 -15.86
C ARG A 91 10.15 -8.74 -17.22
N ARG A 92 8.83 -9.00 -17.30
CA ARG A 92 8.13 -9.23 -18.57
C ARG A 92 8.37 -8.11 -19.57
N MET A 93 8.26 -6.86 -19.11
CA MET A 93 8.52 -5.70 -19.97
C MET A 93 9.98 -5.61 -20.44
N ILE A 94 10.95 -6.04 -19.62
CA ILE A 94 12.36 -6.15 -20.04
C ILE A 94 12.51 -7.20 -21.14
N ASP A 95 11.80 -8.33 -21.02
CA ASP A 95 11.84 -9.44 -21.98
C ASP A 95 11.00 -9.16 -23.24
N GLY A 96 10.20 -8.10 -23.25
CA GLY A 96 9.33 -7.71 -24.36
C GLY A 96 7.95 -8.38 -24.35
N ASP A 97 7.59 -9.04 -23.24
CA ASP A 97 6.30 -9.70 -23.04
C ASP A 97 5.22 -8.71 -22.56
N GLU A 98 3.96 -9.10 -22.76
CA GLU A 98 2.80 -8.35 -22.24
C GLU A 98 2.70 -8.46 -20.70
N MET A 99 2.28 -7.36 -20.07
CA MET A 99 2.05 -7.33 -18.63
C MET A 99 0.85 -8.19 -18.24
N GLU A 100 0.96 -8.89 -17.13
CA GLU A 100 -0.16 -9.54 -16.49
C GLU A 100 -0.96 -8.55 -15.65
N LYS A 101 -2.27 -8.75 -15.63
CA LYS A 101 -3.19 -7.95 -14.83
C LYS A 101 -2.88 -8.12 -13.34
N MET A 102 -2.60 -7.01 -12.66
CA MET A 102 -2.38 -7.00 -11.22
C MET A 102 -3.69 -6.70 -10.48
N ILE A 103 -3.91 -7.40 -9.37
CA ILE A 103 -5.03 -7.16 -8.46
C ILE A 103 -4.46 -6.44 -7.22
N PRO A 104 -5.17 -5.46 -6.64
CA PRO A 104 -4.75 -4.81 -5.41
C PRO A 104 -4.47 -5.82 -4.29
N SER A 105 -3.41 -5.57 -3.54
CA SER A 105 -2.96 -6.42 -2.44
C SER A 105 -2.35 -5.56 -1.34
N PHE A 106 -2.66 -5.90 -0.09
CA PHE A 106 -2.18 -5.19 1.08
C PHE A 106 -1.42 -6.16 1.97
N SER A 107 -0.22 -5.76 2.40
CA SER A 107 0.57 -6.57 3.33
C SER A 107 -0.23 -6.84 4.61
N ASP A 108 -0.14 -8.08 5.09
CA ASP A 108 -0.78 -8.53 6.34
C ASP A 108 -2.32 -8.39 6.36
N PHE A 109 -2.96 -8.19 5.22
CA PHE A 109 -4.42 -8.20 5.12
C PHE A 109 -4.92 -9.64 4.90
N SER A 110 -5.73 -10.13 5.83
CA SER A 110 -6.24 -11.52 5.81
C SER A 110 -7.66 -11.66 5.27
N GLY A 111 -8.24 -10.55 4.78
CA GLY A 111 -9.56 -10.49 4.19
C GLY A 111 -9.58 -10.96 2.73
N LYS A 112 -10.62 -10.59 2.01
CA LYS A 112 -10.83 -10.99 0.61
C LYS A 112 -10.92 -9.73 -0.26
N ILE A 113 -10.26 -9.75 -1.40
CA ILE A 113 -10.34 -8.70 -2.42
C ILE A 113 -10.92 -9.35 -3.67
N GLU A 114 -12.06 -8.87 -4.13
CA GLU A 114 -12.73 -9.39 -5.33
C GLU A 114 -12.94 -8.26 -6.33
N GLU A 115 -12.66 -8.54 -7.59
CA GLU A 115 -12.99 -7.61 -8.66
C GLU A 115 -14.48 -7.74 -9.01
N LEU A 116 -15.23 -6.66 -8.87
CA LEU A 116 -16.66 -6.58 -9.18
C LEU A 116 -16.90 -6.18 -10.64
N ALA A 117 -16.08 -5.28 -11.15
CA ALA A 117 -16.08 -4.78 -12.52
C ALA A 117 -14.66 -4.33 -12.87
N GLU A 118 -14.40 -3.96 -14.12
CA GLU A 118 -13.10 -3.45 -14.53
C GLU A 118 -12.66 -2.29 -13.63
N ASN A 119 -11.51 -2.49 -12.95
CA ASN A 119 -10.94 -1.56 -11.98
C ASN A 119 -11.80 -1.30 -10.72
N SER A 120 -12.88 -2.05 -10.49
CA SER A 120 -13.73 -1.94 -9.30
C SER A 120 -13.55 -3.14 -8.38
N TYR A 121 -13.18 -2.90 -7.13
CA TYR A 121 -12.83 -3.93 -6.16
C TYR A 121 -13.70 -3.85 -4.90
N GLU A 122 -14.17 -5.01 -4.43
CA GLU A 122 -14.75 -5.16 -3.10
C GLU A 122 -13.68 -5.70 -2.15
N ILE A 123 -13.34 -4.88 -1.15
CA ILE A 123 -12.45 -5.26 -0.05
C ILE A 123 -13.31 -5.69 1.12
N SER A 124 -13.29 -6.98 1.39
CA SER A 124 -14.07 -7.64 2.43
C SER A 124 -13.19 -7.99 3.63
N GLY A 125 -13.60 -7.55 4.82
CA GLY A 125 -13.08 -8.04 6.08
C GLY A 125 -13.44 -9.52 6.32
N LYS A 126 -13.07 -10.04 7.48
CA LYS A 126 -13.23 -11.46 7.82
C LYS A 126 -13.95 -11.62 9.14
N TYR A 127 -14.96 -12.47 9.14
CA TYR A 127 -15.63 -12.90 10.35
C TYR A 127 -15.86 -14.40 10.37
N LYS A 128 -15.99 -14.95 11.57
CA LYS A 128 -16.34 -16.34 11.83
C LYS A 128 -17.55 -16.38 12.74
N ILE A 129 -18.47 -17.30 12.46
CA ILE A 129 -19.59 -17.55 13.36
C ILE A 129 -19.13 -18.61 14.36
N ILE A 130 -19.21 -18.29 15.65
CA ILE A 130 -18.82 -19.25 16.69
C ILE A 130 -19.96 -20.26 16.85
N PRO A 131 -19.70 -21.56 16.67
CA PRO A 131 -20.71 -22.59 16.87
C PRO A 131 -21.19 -22.55 18.32
N LEU A 132 -22.52 -22.62 18.48
CA LEU A 132 -23.16 -22.59 19.79
C LEU A 132 -22.79 -23.88 20.55
N GLN A 133 -22.13 -23.76 21.70
CA GLN A 133 -21.78 -24.92 22.55
C GLN A 133 -23.03 -25.69 23.05
N ARG A 134 -24.22 -25.08 22.99
CA ARG A 134 -25.51 -25.71 23.29
C ARG A 134 -26.48 -25.43 22.13
N ARG A 135 -27.20 -26.44 21.65
CA ARG A 135 -28.23 -26.32 20.58
C ARG A 135 -29.29 -25.23 20.88
N ASN A 136 -29.52 -24.91 22.16
CA ASN A 136 -30.52 -23.94 22.63
C ASN A 136 -29.95 -22.59 23.09
N ALA A 137 -28.69 -22.27 22.78
CA ALA A 137 -28.17 -20.96 23.18
C ALA A 137 -28.95 -19.82 22.45
N PRO A 138 -29.38 -18.79 23.20
CA PRO A 138 -30.36 -17.82 22.72
C PRO A 138 -29.79 -16.84 21.69
N ASN A 139 -28.49 -16.54 21.79
CA ASN A 139 -27.82 -15.51 21.00
C ASN A 139 -26.68 -16.11 20.18
N LEU A 140 -26.61 -15.79 18.89
CA LEU A 140 -25.49 -16.14 18.03
C LEU A 140 -24.29 -15.25 18.37
N ARG A 141 -23.08 -15.83 18.30
CA ARG A 141 -21.84 -15.08 18.50
C ARG A 141 -21.03 -15.05 17.23
N ILE A 142 -20.52 -13.87 16.91
CA ILE A 142 -19.69 -13.62 15.73
C ILE A 142 -18.33 -13.12 16.21
N GLU A 143 -17.28 -13.64 15.61
CA GLU A 143 -15.92 -13.22 15.81
C GLU A 143 -15.44 -12.49 14.55
N ILE A 144 -15.25 -11.18 14.64
CA ILE A 144 -14.67 -10.38 13.56
C ILE A 144 -13.16 -10.41 13.76
N THR A 145 -12.44 -10.96 12.78
CA THR A 145 -10.98 -11.15 12.82
C THR A 145 -10.22 -10.22 11.89
N GLU A 146 -10.90 -9.53 10.97
CA GLU A 146 -10.29 -8.58 10.06
C GLU A 146 -11.32 -7.51 9.65
N LEU A 147 -10.89 -6.24 9.60
CA LEU A 147 -11.68 -5.13 9.10
C LEU A 147 -11.28 -4.79 7.66
N PRO A 148 -12.17 -4.20 6.85
CA PRO A 148 -11.78 -3.66 5.54
C PRO A 148 -10.62 -2.68 5.65
N VAL A 149 -9.79 -2.64 4.61
CA VAL A 149 -8.67 -1.69 4.52
C VAL A 149 -9.21 -0.25 4.59
N GLY A 150 -8.51 0.62 5.32
CA GLY A 150 -8.91 2.01 5.58
C GLY A 150 -9.81 2.20 6.82
N GLU A 151 -10.33 1.12 7.40
CA GLU A 151 -11.16 1.20 8.60
C GLU A 151 -10.32 0.92 9.88
N TRP A 152 -10.16 1.94 10.71
CA TRP A 152 -9.40 1.85 11.96
C TRP A 152 -10.20 1.16 13.08
N THR A 153 -9.51 0.39 13.93
CA THR A 153 -10.14 -0.38 15.03
C THR A 153 -11.00 0.48 15.96
N ASN A 154 -10.47 1.64 16.38
CA ASN A 154 -11.19 2.57 17.27
C ASN A 154 -12.38 3.23 16.56
N ARG A 155 -12.19 3.65 15.30
CA ARG A 155 -13.25 4.23 14.46
C ARG A 155 -14.39 3.23 14.27
N TYR A 156 -14.07 1.98 13.97
CA TYR A 156 -15.04 0.91 13.80
C TYR A 156 -15.85 0.64 15.07
N LYS A 157 -15.17 0.57 16.22
CA LYS A 157 -15.81 0.43 17.53
C LYS A 157 -16.82 1.55 17.79
N GLN A 158 -16.39 2.80 17.64
CA GLN A 158 -17.21 3.98 17.95
C GLN A 158 -18.37 4.16 16.98
N ASN A 159 -18.11 4.08 15.68
CA ASN A 159 -19.08 4.45 14.65
C ASN A 159 -19.98 3.28 14.22
N THR A 160 -19.48 2.04 14.31
CA THR A 160 -20.23 0.86 13.87
C THR A 160 -20.75 0.05 15.04
N LEU A 161 -19.89 -0.44 15.93
CA LEU A 161 -20.33 -1.36 17.00
C LEU A 161 -21.25 -0.67 18.02
N HIS A 162 -20.87 0.49 18.55
CA HIS A 162 -21.73 1.23 19.48
C HIS A 162 -23.05 1.68 18.84
N ALA A 163 -23.05 2.03 17.54
CA ALA A 163 -24.28 2.34 16.82
C ALA A 163 -25.21 1.12 16.71
N LEU A 164 -24.66 -0.05 16.36
CA LEU A 164 -25.42 -1.30 16.30
C LEU A 164 -25.97 -1.72 17.66
N GLN A 165 -25.26 -1.41 18.75
CA GLN A 165 -25.72 -1.67 20.11
C GLN A 165 -26.91 -0.77 20.48
N LYS A 166 -26.83 0.53 20.15
CA LYS A 166 -27.93 1.48 20.37
C LYS A 166 -29.20 1.12 19.60
N ILE A 167 -29.06 0.57 18.40
CA ILE A 167 -30.20 0.11 17.56
C ILE A 167 -30.74 -1.26 18.03
N GLY A 168 -30.07 -1.95 18.95
CA GLY A 168 -30.50 -3.25 19.48
C GLY A 168 -30.19 -4.46 18.56
N ILE A 169 -29.29 -4.29 17.59
CA ILE A 169 -28.85 -5.39 16.70
C ILE A 169 -27.87 -6.31 17.44
N ILE A 170 -27.03 -5.74 18.31
CA ILE A 170 -26.08 -6.48 19.14
C ILE A 170 -26.44 -6.30 20.62
N SER A 171 -26.30 -7.36 21.41
CA SER A 171 -26.48 -7.29 22.87
C SER A 171 -25.23 -6.75 23.57
N GLY A 172 -24.06 -7.02 23.01
CA GLY A 172 -22.78 -6.55 23.51
C GLY A 172 -21.62 -7.09 22.69
N PHE A 173 -20.41 -6.60 22.97
CA PHE A 173 -19.20 -7.08 22.33
C PHE A 173 -18.02 -7.03 23.31
N LYS A 174 -17.00 -7.84 23.04
CA LYS A 174 -15.72 -7.87 23.76
C LYS A 174 -14.57 -7.72 22.77
N GLU A 175 -13.47 -7.16 23.25
CA GLU A 175 -12.31 -6.80 22.45
C GLU A 175 -11.09 -7.62 22.88
N TYR A 176 -10.39 -8.18 21.90
CA TYR A 176 -9.20 -8.99 22.10
C TYR A 176 -8.11 -8.62 21.07
N HIS A 177 -7.96 -7.31 20.82
CA HIS A 177 -7.01 -6.78 19.85
C HIS A 177 -5.56 -7.02 20.28
N THR A 178 -4.68 -7.19 19.30
CA THR A 178 -3.25 -6.99 19.45
C THR A 178 -2.83 -5.77 18.64
N GLU A 179 -1.56 -5.38 18.69
CA GLU A 179 -1.03 -4.22 17.94
C GLU A 179 -1.27 -4.34 16.42
N ARG A 180 -1.22 -5.57 15.89
CA ARG A 180 -1.34 -5.87 14.46
C ARG A 180 -2.67 -6.54 14.07
N ASN A 181 -3.33 -7.25 15.00
CA ASN A 181 -4.51 -8.06 14.68
C ASN A 181 -5.76 -7.52 15.36
N VAL A 182 -6.87 -7.50 14.62
CA VAL A 182 -8.19 -7.11 15.13
C VAL A 182 -8.97 -8.34 15.56
N ARG A 183 -9.58 -8.30 16.75
CA ARG A 183 -10.50 -9.35 17.19
C ARG A 183 -11.65 -8.78 18.03
N PHE A 184 -12.84 -8.76 17.45
CA PHE A 184 -14.08 -8.43 18.16
C PHE A 184 -14.93 -9.68 18.33
N LEU A 185 -15.32 -9.98 19.57
CA LEU A 185 -16.31 -10.99 19.89
C LEU A 185 -17.66 -10.31 20.11
N VAL A 186 -18.55 -10.41 19.14
CA VAL A 186 -19.85 -9.76 19.12
C VAL A 186 -20.96 -10.76 19.45
N GLU A 187 -21.83 -10.39 20.39
CA GLU A 187 -23.04 -11.14 20.71
C GLU A 187 -24.25 -10.47 20.05
N LEU A 188 -24.97 -11.22 19.20
CA LEU A 188 -26.14 -10.72 18.48
C LEU A 188 -27.39 -10.74 19.37
N SER A 189 -28.31 -9.81 19.13
CA SER A 189 -29.62 -9.84 19.78
C SER A 189 -30.44 -11.07 19.35
N ARG A 190 -31.45 -11.44 20.14
CA ARG A 190 -32.30 -12.62 19.84
C ARG A 190 -33.03 -12.46 18.51
N GLU A 191 -33.55 -11.27 18.24
CA GLU A 191 -34.29 -10.95 17.01
C GLU A 191 -33.40 -10.98 15.75
N PHE A 192 -32.15 -10.56 15.89
CA PHE A 192 -31.20 -10.64 14.78
C PHE A 192 -30.66 -12.07 14.62
N THR A 193 -30.46 -12.79 15.71
CA THR A 193 -30.08 -14.20 15.71
C THR A 193 -31.08 -15.07 14.95
N THR A 194 -32.39 -14.88 15.14
CA THR A 194 -33.42 -15.66 14.43
C THR A 194 -33.41 -15.38 12.92
N ARG A 195 -33.17 -14.13 12.52
CA ARG A 195 -32.97 -13.76 11.10
C ARG A 195 -31.73 -14.42 10.51
N CYS A 196 -30.59 -14.30 11.19
CA CYS A 196 -29.33 -14.89 10.76
C CYS A 196 -29.30 -16.42 10.88
N ARG A 197 -30.27 -17.11 11.48
CA ARG A 197 -30.33 -18.59 11.46
C ARG A 197 -30.72 -19.14 10.08
N ARG A 198 -31.31 -18.33 9.20
CA ARG A 198 -31.55 -18.75 7.81
C ARG A 198 -30.20 -18.82 7.07
N PRO A 199 -29.87 -19.90 6.35
CA PRO A 199 -28.58 -20.00 5.63
C PRO A 199 -28.51 -19.03 4.44
N ALA A 200 -29.61 -18.90 3.70
CA ALA A 200 -29.70 -18.01 2.55
C ALA A 200 -29.58 -16.55 2.97
N GLY A 201 -28.68 -15.79 2.33
CA GLY A 201 -28.50 -14.36 2.55
C GLY A 201 -27.77 -13.95 3.83
N ARG A 202 -27.53 -14.87 4.77
CA ARG A 202 -26.84 -14.61 6.05
C ARG A 202 -25.50 -13.91 5.86
N TYR A 203 -24.71 -14.40 4.91
CA TYR A 203 -23.37 -13.88 4.68
C TYR A 203 -23.41 -12.42 4.25
N SER A 204 -24.20 -12.11 3.23
CA SER A 204 -24.38 -10.75 2.70
C SER A 204 -25.01 -9.80 3.74
N GLU A 205 -26.01 -10.26 4.49
CA GLU A 205 -26.65 -9.44 5.52
C GLU A 205 -25.68 -9.07 6.65
N LEU A 206 -24.85 -10.02 7.11
CA LEU A 206 -23.82 -9.76 8.12
C LEU A 206 -22.75 -8.80 7.60
N MET A 207 -22.19 -9.06 6.41
CA MET A 207 -21.19 -8.17 5.82
C MET A 207 -21.70 -6.74 5.68
N LYS A 208 -22.94 -6.56 5.20
CA LYS A 208 -23.55 -5.24 5.02
C LYS A 208 -23.88 -4.55 6.34
N LYS A 209 -24.48 -5.26 7.31
CA LYS A 209 -24.88 -4.68 8.61
C LYS A 209 -23.68 -4.30 9.47
N PHE A 210 -22.64 -5.13 9.45
CA PHE A 210 -21.40 -4.87 10.17
C PHE A 210 -20.41 -3.99 9.39
N LYS A 211 -20.78 -3.51 8.19
CA LYS A 211 -19.93 -2.68 7.34
C LYS A 211 -18.53 -3.30 7.14
N LEU A 212 -18.50 -4.60 6.88
CA LEU A 212 -17.28 -5.37 6.63
C LEU A 212 -16.95 -5.49 5.15
N CYS A 213 -17.65 -4.76 4.28
CA CYS A 213 -17.28 -4.56 2.88
C CYS A 213 -17.04 -3.08 2.64
N THR A 214 -15.95 -2.76 1.95
CA THR A 214 -15.73 -1.45 1.34
C THR A 214 -15.55 -1.68 -0.15
N SER A 215 -16.36 -1.00 -0.96
CA SER A 215 -16.15 -0.95 -2.40
C SER A 215 -15.18 0.18 -2.71
N CYS A 216 -14.06 -0.14 -3.33
CA CYS A 216 -13.08 0.80 -3.83
C CYS A 216 -13.08 0.72 -5.34
N VAL A 217 -13.10 1.86 -6.00
CA VAL A 217 -13.13 1.91 -7.45
C VAL A 217 -11.88 2.63 -7.93
N ASN A 218 -10.99 1.89 -8.58
CA ASN A 218 -9.92 2.48 -9.38
C ASN A 218 -10.56 2.96 -10.70
N GLY A 219 -10.34 4.22 -11.09
CA GLY A 219 -10.54 4.65 -12.48
C GLY A 219 -11.97 4.84 -13.05
N LEU A 220 -13.07 4.82 -12.28
CA LEU A 220 -14.42 5.09 -12.85
C LEU A 220 -14.96 6.51 -12.63
N SER A 221 -14.18 7.40 -12.02
CA SER A 221 -14.47 8.82 -12.03
C SER A 221 -13.21 9.55 -12.48
N GLU A 222 -13.41 10.55 -13.35
CA GLU A 222 -12.38 11.34 -14.05
C GLU A 222 -11.33 11.98 -13.12
N THR A 223 -11.47 11.82 -11.80
CA THR A 223 -10.69 12.42 -10.73
C THR A 223 -9.83 11.46 -9.92
N PHE A 224 -9.70 10.16 -10.23
CA PHE A 224 -9.10 9.19 -9.26
C PHE A 224 -7.68 8.68 -9.52
N GLN A 225 -7.03 8.98 -10.65
CA GLN A 225 -5.65 8.52 -10.91
C GLN A 225 -4.80 9.61 -11.55
N VAL A 226 -4.74 10.77 -10.89
CA VAL A 226 -3.90 11.87 -11.35
C VAL A 226 -2.55 11.83 -10.66
N LEU A 227 -1.48 11.76 -11.44
CA LEU A 227 -0.11 11.88 -10.95
C LEU A 227 0.61 12.96 -11.74
N PHE A 228 1.70 13.47 -11.18
CA PHE A 228 2.65 14.25 -11.95
C PHE A 228 3.42 13.32 -12.88
N ASP A 229 3.48 13.69 -14.16
CA ASP A 229 4.37 13.08 -15.13
C ASP A 229 5.84 13.45 -14.83
N PRO A 230 6.83 12.83 -15.49
CA PRO A 230 8.25 13.12 -15.26
C PRO A 230 8.67 14.56 -15.55
N PHE A 231 7.82 15.35 -16.24
CA PHE A 231 8.02 16.76 -16.56
C PHE A 231 7.28 17.69 -15.59
N GLY A 232 6.66 17.16 -14.53
CA GLY A 232 5.93 17.93 -13.53
C GLY A 232 4.53 18.37 -13.96
N ARG A 233 3.93 17.73 -14.98
CA ARG A 233 2.58 18.05 -15.45
C ARG A 233 1.58 17.04 -14.91
N LEU A 234 0.41 17.52 -14.47
CA LEU A 234 -0.67 16.63 -14.05
C LEU A 234 -1.20 15.83 -15.24
N LYS A 235 -1.21 14.51 -15.09
CA LYS A 235 -1.72 13.57 -16.09
C LYS A 235 -2.67 12.59 -15.41
N ASN A 236 -3.79 12.32 -16.07
CA ASN A 236 -4.73 11.28 -15.68
C ASN A 236 -4.31 9.97 -16.33
N TYR A 237 -4.12 8.93 -15.52
CA TYR A 237 -3.81 7.58 -15.98
C TYR A 237 -5.08 6.74 -15.93
N ALA A 238 -5.48 6.15 -17.07
CA ALA A 238 -6.70 5.38 -17.15
C ALA A 238 -6.53 3.99 -16.49
N THR A 239 -5.33 3.44 -16.56
CA THR A 239 -5.00 2.11 -16.04
C THR A 239 -3.67 2.11 -15.30
N ILE A 240 -3.50 1.13 -14.41
CA ILE A 240 -2.21 0.86 -13.76
C ILE A 240 -1.13 0.51 -14.80
N GLY A 241 -1.52 -0.09 -15.94
CA GLY A 241 -0.62 -0.39 -17.05
C GLY A 241 0.05 0.85 -17.64
N GLU A 242 -0.68 1.97 -17.73
CA GLU A 242 -0.09 3.25 -18.20
C GLU A 242 0.96 3.79 -17.23
N ILE A 243 0.71 3.68 -15.92
CA ILE A 243 1.65 4.08 -14.86
C ILE A 243 2.91 3.22 -14.93
N MET A 244 2.75 1.89 -15.04
CA MET A 244 3.85 0.93 -15.21
C MET A 244 4.68 1.26 -16.46
N LEU A 245 4.01 1.48 -17.59
CA LEU A 245 4.66 1.74 -18.87
C LEU A 245 5.47 3.03 -18.82
N GLU A 246 4.92 4.11 -18.29
CA GLU A 246 5.65 5.37 -18.20
C GLU A 246 6.84 5.27 -17.25
N HIS A 247 6.65 4.67 -16.08
CA HIS A 247 7.75 4.42 -15.14
C HIS A 247 8.87 3.59 -15.79
N PHE A 248 8.53 2.52 -16.51
CA PHE A 248 9.49 1.65 -17.19
C PHE A 248 10.39 2.44 -18.16
N HIS A 249 9.80 3.28 -19.02
CA HIS A 249 10.56 4.07 -19.99
C HIS A 249 11.43 5.14 -19.31
N VAL A 250 10.94 5.76 -18.23
CA VAL A 250 11.73 6.71 -17.44
C VAL A 250 12.91 5.99 -16.81
N ARG A 251 12.66 4.81 -16.21
CA ARG A 251 13.69 4.01 -15.55
C ARG A 251 14.74 3.50 -16.53
N GLN A 252 14.33 3.08 -17.72
CA GLN A 252 15.23 2.67 -18.80
C GLN A 252 16.22 3.78 -19.15
N LYS A 253 15.75 5.02 -19.32
CA LYS A 253 16.62 6.18 -19.59
C LYS A 253 17.62 6.44 -18.46
N ILE A 254 17.22 6.24 -17.20
CA ILE A 254 18.14 6.36 -16.06
C ILE A 254 19.21 5.26 -16.12
N TYR A 255 18.86 4.01 -16.49
CA TYR A 255 19.85 2.95 -16.69
C TYR A 255 20.84 3.27 -17.83
N GLU A 256 20.37 3.84 -18.94
CA GLU A 256 21.22 4.29 -20.04
C GLU A 256 22.20 5.37 -19.57
N LYS A 257 21.71 6.41 -18.88
CA LYS A 257 22.54 7.45 -18.28
C LYS A 257 23.55 6.88 -17.29
N ARG A 258 23.14 5.93 -16.45
CA ARG A 258 24.02 5.29 -15.47
C ARG A 258 25.15 4.54 -16.17
N LYS A 259 24.83 3.73 -17.18
CA LYS A 259 25.83 3.00 -17.97
C LYS A 259 26.86 3.96 -18.57
N GLU A 260 26.42 5.06 -19.17
CA GLU A 260 27.32 6.07 -19.73
C GLU A 260 28.20 6.73 -18.67
N HIS A 261 27.61 7.09 -17.52
CA HIS A 261 28.33 7.71 -16.41
C HIS A 261 29.40 6.80 -15.82
N GLU A 262 29.03 5.56 -15.49
CA GLU A 262 29.96 4.56 -14.95
C GLU A 262 31.08 4.23 -15.94
N THR A 263 30.77 4.14 -17.24
CA THR A 263 31.78 3.92 -18.29
C THR A 263 32.79 5.07 -18.32
N LYS A 264 32.34 6.33 -18.30
CA LYS A 264 33.21 7.51 -18.25
C LYS A 264 34.08 7.54 -16.99
N MET A 265 33.51 7.18 -15.85
CA MET A 265 34.23 7.13 -14.57
C MET A 265 35.32 6.06 -14.58
N LEU A 266 35.01 4.85 -15.07
CA LEU A 266 35.98 3.77 -15.20
C LEU A 266 37.07 4.09 -16.22
N ASP A 267 36.73 4.73 -17.34
CA ASP A 267 37.72 5.19 -18.33
C ASP A 267 38.67 6.25 -17.75
N ALA A 268 38.16 7.18 -16.94
CA ALA A 268 38.99 8.16 -16.26
C ALA A 268 39.91 7.51 -15.22
N GLN A 269 39.42 6.53 -14.45
CA GLN A 269 40.22 5.76 -13.51
C GLN A 269 41.31 4.95 -14.22
N LYS A 270 40.96 4.30 -15.33
CA LYS A 270 41.90 3.55 -16.17
C LYS A 270 43.04 4.45 -16.65
N ARG A 271 42.72 5.60 -17.24
CA ARG A 271 43.73 6.57 -17.71
C ARG A 271 44.64 7.05 -16.58
N LYS A 272 44.08 7.29 -15.39
CA LYS A 272 44.86 7.66 -14.20
C LYS A 272 45.88 6.58 -13.85
N ILE A 273 45.47 5.31 -13.84
CA ILE A 273 46.36 4.18 -13.54
C ILE A 273 47.41 4.01 -14.65
N GLU A 274 47.02 4.11 -15.92
CA GLU A 274 47.95 4.03 -17.06
C GLU A 274 49.06 5.08 -16.96
N ASN A 275 48.71 6.33 -16.62
CA ASN A 275 49.68 7.40 -16.41
C ASN A 275 50.61 7.10 -15.22
N GLN A 276 50.08 6.58 -14.11
CA GLN A 276 50.89 6.20 -12.95
C GLN A 276 51.88 5.07 -13.27
N VAL A 277 51.44 4.06 -14.04
CA VAL A 277 52.32 2.96 -14.47
C VAL A 277 53.40 3.48 -15.41
N TRP A 278 53.04 4.35 -16.37
CA TRP A 278 53.99 4.97 -17.27
C TRP A 278 55.08 5.76 -16.52
N GLU A 279 54.71 6.58 -15.54
CA GLU A 279 55.67 7.34 -14.72
C GLU A 279 56.63 6.44 -13.90
N ILE A 280 56.18 5.25 -13.50
CA ILE A 280 57.02 4.29 -12.76
C ILE A 280 57.97 3.56 -13.71
N CYS A 281 57.53 3.19 -14.91
CA CYS A 281 58.34 2.43 -15.86
C CYS A 281 59.40 3.28 -16.58
N GLU A 282 59.24 4.60 -16.69
CA GLU A 282 60.25 5.51 -17.27
C GLU A 282 61.33 5.97 -16.28
N LYS A 283 61.22 5.60 -14.99
CA LYS A 283 62.25 5.84 -13.96
C LYS A 283 63.07 4.58 -13.71
#